data_AF-A0A6B0GJ78-F1
#
_entry.id   AF-A0A6B0GJ78-F1
#
_cell.length_a   1.000
_cell.length_b   1.000
_cell.length_c   1.000
_cell.angle_alpha   90.00
_cell.angle_beta   90.00
_cell.angle_gamma   90.00
#
_symmetry.space_group_name_H-M   'P 1'
#
loop_
_entity.id
_entity.type
_entity.pdbx_description
1 polymer ?
#
loop_
_entity_poly.entity_id
_entity_poly.type
_entity_poly.pdbx_seq_one_letter_code
_entity_poly.pdbx_strand_id
1 'polypeptide(L)'
;MAPIDVTQLGLDLGTGGVIGGVMGFAAKKIAKVIAVIVGLELAVFKFLESEGILTVDWEAVSGGLLGAGSAATSNQPPDFLMSILSTASISGGFAAGFLAGFKLG
;
A
#
# COMPACT_ATOMS: atom_id res chain seq x y z
N MET A 1 -20.70 -29.45 0.06
CA MET A 1 -19.41 -28.91 -0.41
C MET A 1 -19.50 -28.79 -1.92
N ALA A 2 -19.60 -27.58 -2.47
CA ALA A 2 -19.63 -27.39 -3.92
C ALA A 2 -18.27 -27.83 -4.51
N PRO A 3 -18.24 -28.55 -5.63
CA PRO A 3 -16.98 -28.92 -6.26
C PRO A 3 -16.24 -27.65 -6.63
N ILE A 4 -15.00 -27.52 -6.13
CA ILE A 4 -14.12 -26.42 -6.50
C ILE A 4 -13.80 -26.59 -7.99
N ASP A 5 -14.46 -25.80 -8.83
CA ASP A 5 -14.18 -25.79 -10.27
C ASP A 5 -12.91 -24.95 -10.48
N VAL A 6 -11.78 -25.66 -10.59
CA VAL A 6 -10.45 -25.07 -10.82
C VAL A 6 -10.41 -24.14 -12.04
N THR A 7 -11.31 -24.34 -13.00
CA THR A 7 -11.47 -23.49 -14.19
C THR A 7 -12.05 -22.13 -13.80
N GLN A 8 -13.07 -22.12 -12.94
CA GLN A 8 -13.74 -20.91 -12.48
C GLN A 8 -12.84 -20.12 -11.52
N LEU A 9 -12.12 -20.82 -10.63
CA LEU A 9 -11.08 -20.20 -9.80
C LEU A 9 -9.95 -19.58 -10.64
N GLY A 10 -9.48 -20.25 -11.70
CA GLY A 10 -8.45 -19.69 -12.58
C GLY A 10 -8.92 -18.42 -13.30
N LEU A 11 -10.19 -18.35 -13.67
CA LEU A 11 -10.79 -17.18 -14.33
C LEU A 11 -10.95 -16.01 -13.35
N ASP A 12 -11.42 -16.27 -12.13
CA ASP A 12 -11.58 -15.27 -11.08
C ASP A 12 -10.22 -14.73 -10.59
N LEU A 13 -9.22 -15.60 -10.45
CA LEU A 13 -7.85 -15.22 -10.10
C LEU A 13 -7.16 -14.45 -11.25
N GLY A 14 -7.38 -14.87 -12.49
CA GLY A 14 -6.81 -14.23 -13.68
C GLY A 14 -7.36 -12.82 -13.89
N THR A 15 -8.69 -12.65 -13.77
CA THR A 15 -9.34 -11.34 -13.88
C THR A 15 -8.96 -10.43 -12.72
N GLY A 16 -8.96 -10.94 -11.49
CA GLY A 16 -8.45 -10.23 -10.31
C GLY A 16 -7.00 -9.78 -10.48
N GLY A 17 -6.13 -10.64 -11.03
CA GLY A 17 -4.71 -10.33 -11.26
C GLY A 17 -4.46 -9.26 -12.30
N VAL A 18 -5.23 -9.19 -13.38
CA VAL A 18 -5.12 -8.10 -14.37
C VAL A 18 -5.51 -6.77 -13.75
N ILE A 19 -6.63 -6.72 -13.03
CA ILE A 19 -7.12 -5.50 -12.35
C ILE A 19 -6.12 -5.08 -11.28
N GLY A 20 -5.66 -6.03 -10.47
CA GLY A 20 -4.59 -5.82 -9.49
C GLY A 20 -3.35 -5.22 -10.15
N GLY A 21 -2.88 -5.80 -11.26
CA GLY A 21 -1.71 -5.35 -12.00
C GLY A 21 -1.80 -3.90 -12.47
N VAL A 22 -2.91 -3.52 -13.11
CA VAL A 22 -3.12 -2.13 -13.55
C VAL A 22 -3.15 -1.18 -12.35
N MET A 23 -3.86 -1.57 -11.28
CA MET A 23 -3.96 -0.75 -10.07
C MET A 23 -2.61 -0.59 -9.36
N GLY A 24 -1.82 -1.67 -9.26
CA GLY A 24 -0.48 -1.65 -8.68
C GLY A 24 0.48 -0.77 -9.47
N PHE A 25 0.43 -0.84 -10.81
CA PHE A 25 1.23 0.02 -11.68
C PHE A 25 0.89 1.51 -11.46
N ALA A 26 -0.40 1.85 -11.42
CA ALA A 26 -0.86 3.21 -11.16
C ALA A 26 -0.46 3.69 -9.74
N ALA A 27 -0.62 2.82 -8.74
CA ALA A 27 -0.24 3.11 -7.35
C ALA A 27 1.25 3.50 -7.24
N LYS A 28 2.16 2.85 -7.98
CA LYS A 28 3.59 3.22 -7.96
C LYS A 28 3.87 4.60 -8.55
N LYS A 29 3.15 5.01 -9.61
CA LYS A 29 3.29 6.36 -10.17
C LYS A 29 2.85 7.41 -9.16
N ILE A 30 1.73 7.18 -8.49
CA ILE A 30 1.21 8.07 -7.45
C ILE A 30 2.18 8.12 -6.26
N ALA A 31 2.71 6.98 -5.83
CA ALA A 31 3.69 6.90 -4.74
C ALA A 31 4.95 7.73 -5.04
N LYS A 32 5.44 7.71 -6.29
CA LYS A 32 6.58 8.56 -6.72
C LYS A 32 6.25 10.05 -6.58
N VAL A 33 5.05 10.48 -6.97
CA VAL A 33 4.62 11.88 -6.84
C VAL A 33 4.52 12.30 -5.37
N ILE A 34 3.88 11.48 -4.54
CA ILE A 34 3.75 11.74 -3.10
C ILE A 34 5.14 11.81 -2.45
N ALA A 35 6.06 10.90 -2.78
CA ALA A 35 7.41 10.91 -2.24
C ALA A 35 8.17 12.22 -2.57
N VAL A 36 7.96 12.77 -3.77
CA VAL A 36 8.56 14.07 -4.15
C VAL A 36 7.96 15.21 -3.33
N ILE A 37 6.62 15.26 -3.18
CA ILE A 37 5.94 16.31 -2.41
C ILE A 37 6.40 16.28 -0.94
N VAL A 38 6.34 15.11 -0.31
CA VAL A 38 6.75 14.94 1.10
C VAL A 38 8.24 15.25 1.27
N GLY A 39 9.09 14.81 0.35
CA GLY A 39 10.52 15.11 0.39
C GLY A 39 10.81 16.62 0.29
N LEU A 40 10.07 17.33 -0.55
CA LEU A 40 10.18 18.78 -0.72
C LEU A 40 9.70 19.52 0.53
N GLU A 41 8.57 19.12 1.11
CA GLU A 41 8.07 19.68 2.38
C GLU A 41 9.07 19.49 3.53
N LEU A 42 9.64 18.29 3.67
CA LEU A 42 10.66 18.01 4.68
C LEU A 42 11.94 18.82 4.44
N ALA A 43 12.33 19.05 3.19
CA ALA A 43 13.48 19.91 2.86
C ALA A 43 13.21 21.37 3.26
N VAL A 44 12.00 21.89 3.02
CA VAL A 44 11.60 23.23 3.45
C VAL A 44 11.58 23.35 4.97
N PHE A 45 11.06 22.35 5.69
CA PHE A 45 11.07 22.37 7.16
C PHE A 45 12.49 22.35 7.73
N LYS A 46 13.38 21.54 7.15
CA LYS A 46 14.79 21.51 7.55
C LYS A 46 15.51 22.84 7.28
N PHE A 47 15.15 23.53 6.20
CA PHE A 47 15.68 24.85 5.89
C PHE A 47 15.22 25.90 6.91
N LEU A 48 13.93 25.93 7.24
CA LEU A 48 13.37 26.85 8.25
C LEU A 48 13.92 26.57 9.66
N GLU A 49 14.21 25.30 9.96
CA GLU A 49 14.91 24.88 11.18
C GLU A 49 16.33 25.46 11.24
N SER A 50 17.06 25.43 10.12
CA SER A 50 18.42 26.00 10.06
C SER A 50 18.46 27.52 10.21
N GLU A 51 17.42 28.22 9.76
CA GLU A 51 17.25 29.67 9.89
C GLU A 51 16.73 30.08 11.30
N GLY A 52 16.42 29.11 12.16
CA GLY A 52 15.91 29.35 13.52
C GLY A 52 14.47 29.87 13.58
N ILE A 53 13.72 29.77 12.47
CA ILE A 53 12.34 30.26 12.36
C ILE A 53 11.34 29.22 12.92
N LEU A 54 11.68 27.93 12.88
CA LEU A 54 10.83 26.83 13.30
C LEU A 54 11.66 25.71 13.96
N THR A 55 11.08 24.94 14.89
CA THR A 55 11.72 23.73 15.46
C THR A 55 10.93 22.51 15.02
N VAL A 56 11.62 21.53 14.41
CA VAL A 56 11.00 20.29 13.94
C VAL A 56 11.31 19.17 14.93
N ASP A 57 10.27 18.52 15.46
CA ASP A 57 10.42 17.32 16.29
C ASP A 57 10.64 16.09 15.40
N TRP A 58 11.90 15.75 15.17
CA TRP A 58 12.30 14.60 14.36
C TRP A 58 11.93 13.25 15.00
N GLU A 59 11.70 13.20 16.31
CA GLU A 59 11.30 11.99 17.03
C GLU A 59 9.81 11.71 16.85
N ALA A 60 8.97 12.76 16.87
CA ALA A 60 7.56 12.64 16.50
C ALA A 60 7.36 12.24 15.03
N VAL A 61 8.16 12.82 14.11
CA VAL A 61 8.10 12.49 12.67
C VAL A 61 8.48 11.02 12.41
N SER A 62 9.56 10.54 13.03
CA SER A 62 10.00 9.14 12.90
C SER A 62 9.09 8.16 13.65
N GLY A 63 8.60 8.54 14.83
CA GLY A 63 7.64 7.79 15.62
C GLY A 63 6.30 7.59 14.91
N GLY A 64 5.80 8.60 14.19
CA GLY A 64 4.61 8.48 13.35
C GLY A 64 4.77 7.46 12.22
N LEU A 65 5.97 7.39 11.62
CA LEU A 65 6.28 6.40 10.58
C LEU A 65 6.36 4.97 11.14
N LEU A 66 6.99 4.80 12.30
CA LEU A 66 7.05 3.52 13.02
C LEU A 66 5.68 3.07 13.51
N GLY A 67 4.84 4.00 13.98
CA GLY A 67 3.46 3.73 14.38
C GLY A 67 2.59 3.26 13.22
N ALA A 68 2.73 3.89 12.05
CA ALA A 68 2.05 3.46 10.83
C ALA A 68 2.50 2.06 10.37
N GLY A 69 3.80 1.76 10.41
CA GLY A 69 4.31 0.42 10.10
C GLY A 69 3.87 -0.65 11.10
N SER A 70 3.80 -0.29 12.38
CA SER A 70 3.31 -1.15 13.46
C SER A 70 1.82 -1.48 13.29
N ALA A 71 1.00 -0.49 12.88
CA ALA A 71 -0.42 -0.72 12.59
C ALA A 71 -0.62 -1.72 11.43
N ALA A 72 0.21 -1.65 10.39
CA ALA A 72 0.19 -2.60 9.28
C ALA A 72 0.65 -4.02 9.67
N THR A 73 1.44 -4.15 10.75
CA THR A 73 2.00 -5.42 11.25
C THR A 73 1.25 -5.95 12.48
N SER A 74 0.22 -5.23 12.94
CA SER A 74 -0.54 -5.63 14.12
C SER A 74 -1.27 -6.95 13.87
N ASN A 75 -1.20 -7.87 14.84
CA ASN A 75 -1.80 -9.23 14.77
C ASN A 75 -3.33 -9.23 14.71
N GLN A 76 -3.98 -8.08 14.66
CA GLN A 76 -5.41 -7.95 14.48
C GLN A 76 -5.68 -7.55 13.03
N PRO A 77 -6.10 -8.49 12.15
CA PRO A 77 -6.39 -8.14 10.77
C PRO A 77 -7.47 -7.03 10.78
N PRO A 78 -7.19 -5.85 10.18
CA PRO A 78 -8.17 -4.77 10.10
C PRO A 78 -9.47 -5.26 9.46
N ASP A 79 -10.61 -4.66 9.82
CA ASP A 79 -11.95 -5.14 9.40
C ASP A 79 -12.11 -5.27 7.87
N PHE A 80 -11.39 -4.44 7.12
CA PHE A 80 -11.28 -4.54 5.67
C PHE A 80 -10.53 -5.79 5.21
N LEU A 81 -9.44 -6.20 5.88
CA LEU A 81 -8.75 -7.46 5.61
C LEU A 81 -9.67 -8.66 5.89
N MET A 82 -10.45 -8.64 6.97
CA MET A 82 -11.48 -9.67 7.20
C MET A 82 -12.52 -9.72 6.08
N SER A 83 -12.92 -8.56 5.55
CA SER A 83 -13.85 -8.45 4.41
C SER A 83 -13.24 -8.91 3.07
N ILE A 84 -11.92 -8.74 2.87
CA ILE A 84 -11.21 -9.29 1.73
C ILE A 84 -11.07 -10.81 1.84
N LEU A 85 -10.75 -11.30 3.05
CA LEU A 85 -10.58 -12.73 3.32
C LEU A 85 -11.89 -13.51 3.16
N SER A 86 -13.04 -12.90 3.44
CA SER A 86 -14.34 -13.51 3.13
C SER A 86 -14.66 -13.55 1.63
N THR A 87 -13.97 -12.75 0.82
CA THR A 87 -14.05 -12.71 -0.66
C THR A 87 -12.79 -13.33 -1.31
N ALA A 88 -12.08 -14.20 -0.59
CA ALA A 88 -10.68 -14.53 -0.82
C ALA A 88 -10.31 -15.14 -2.19
N SER A 89 -11.25 -15.81 -2.88
CA SER A 89 -10.97 -16.39 -4.20
C SER A 89 -10.62 -15.32 -5.25
N ILE A 90 -11.18 -14.12 -5.12
CA ILE A 90 -10.89 -12.97 -5.99
C ILE A 90 -9.64 -12.21 -5.48
N SER A 91 -9.37 -12.25 -4.18
CA SER A 91 -8.31 -11.45 -3.55
C SER A 91 -6.90 -11.99 -3.78
N GLY A 92 -6.71 -13.30 -3.92
CA GLY A 92 -5.40 -13.90 -4.16
C GLY A 92 -4.80 -13.47 -5.50
N GLY A 93 -5.63 -13.50 -6.55
CA GLY A 93 -5.27 -13.05 -7.90
C GLY A 93 -4.99 -11.55 -7.91
N PHE A 94 -5.88 -10.76 -7.31
CA PHE A 94 -5.71 -9.32 -7.17
C PHE A 94 -4.43 -8.92 -6.45
N ALA A 95 -4.13 -9.51 -5.29
CA ALA A 95 -2.93 -9.16 -4.53
C ALA A 95 -1.63 -9.53 -5.29
N ALA A 96 -1.60 -10.72 -5.92
CA ALA A 96 -0.47 -11.14 -6.74
C ALA A 96 -0.29 -10.22 -7.96
N GLY A 97 -1.39 -9.89 -8.63
CA GLY A 97 -1.42 -8.92 -9.72
C GLY A 97 -0.94 -7.55 -9.28
N PHE A 98 -1.46 -7.04 -8.16
CA PHE A 98 -1.10 -5.75 -7.58
C PHE A 98 0.38 -5.65 -7.27
N LEU A 99 0.95 -6.65 -6.59
CA LEU A 99 2.38 -6.67 -6.31
C LEU A 99 3.22 -6.73 -7.60
N ALA A 100 2.81 -7.53 -8.59
CA ALA A 100 3.49 -7.61 -9.87
C ALA A 100 3.44 -6.26 -10.62
N GLY A 101 2.26 -5.65 -10.72
CA GLY A 101 2.04 -4.34 -11.33
C GLY A 101 2.80 -3.22 -10.61
N PHE A 102 2.80 -3.25 -9.28
CA PHE A 102 3.57 -2.33 -8.44
C PHE A 102 5.07 -2.51 -8.65
N LYS A 103 5.58 -3.74 -8.84
CA LYS A 103 6.99 -3.95 -9.17
C LYS A 103 7.35 -3.33 -10.52
N LEU A 104 6.43 -3.40 -11.50
CA LEU A 104 6.63 -2.92 -12.88
C LEU A 104 6.46 -1.39 -13.08
N GLY A 105 5.74 -0.67 -12.20
CA GLY A 105 5.49 0.79 -12.29
C GLY A 105 6.69 1.71 -12.03
#